data_AF-A0A7Y2FH48-F1
#
_entry.id   AF-A0A7Y2FH48-F1
#
_cell.length_a   1.000
_cell.length_b   1.000
_cell.length_c   1.000
_cell.angle_alpha   90.00
_cell.angle_beta   90.00
_cell.angle_gamma   90.00
#
_symmetry.space_group_name_H-M   'P 1'
#
loop_
_entity.id
_entity.type
_entity.pdbx_description
1 polymer ?
#
loop_
_entity_poly.entity_id
_entity_poly.type
_entity_poly.pdbx_seq_one_letter_code
_entity_poly.pdbx_strand_id
1 'polypeptide(L)'
;MDEKRKRYENDTIAITFAPARCIHAAECGRNLSAVFDAEKKPWIDPNGAAADAIADTIHKCPSGALQYERKDGRPDEAPAGRNTVRAVKNGPVYVRGNLEILNADGDLVHRDTRVSLCRCGDSKHKPFCDNTHIEEKFAAPAGMADRESAPGSASAPGSEPGALRMTLALNGPILMSGPYAVIDDEGKVLFESEKGALCRCGKSSNKPFCDGAHKQGWTAD
;
A
#
# COMPACT_ATOMS: atom_id res chain seq x y z
N MET A 1 -12.65 2.75 -9.55
CA MET A 1 -11.80 1.76 -8.85
C MET A 1 -12.50 0.41 -8.81
N ASP A 2 -12.83 -0.15 -9.98
CA ASP A 2 -13.38 -1.52 -10.06
C ASP A 2 -12.21 -2.44 -10.45
N GLU A 3 -11.44 -2.86 -9.45
CA GLU A 3 -10.33 -3.77 -9.67
C GLU A 3 -10.89 -5.18 -9.77
N LYS A 4 -10.84 -5.79 -10.97
CA LYS A 4 -11.20 -7.20 -11.18
C LYS A 4 -10.28 -8.09 -10.34
N ARG A 5 -10.72 -8.40 -9.12
CA ARG A 5 -10.08 -9.33 -8.21
C ARG A 5 -10.38 -10.76 -8.66
N LYS A 6 -9.35 -11.61 -8.62
CA LYS A 6 -9.46 -13.04 -8.89
C LYS A 6 -9.44 -13.77 -7.56
N ARG A 7 -10.32 -14.76 -7.39
CA ARG A 7 -10.43 -15.57 -6.18
C ARG A 7 -10.06 -17.02 -6.49
N TYR A 8 -9.27 -17.63 -5.62
CA TYR A 8 -8.82 -19.03 -5.68
C TYR A 8 -8.96 -19.62 -4.29
N GLU A 9 -9.59 -20.77 -4.14
CA GLU A 9 -9.90 -21.28 -2.80
C GLU A 9 -9.91 -22.79 -2.71
N ASN A 10 -9.71 -23.28 -1.49
CA ASN A 10 -10.00 -24.65 -1.08
C ASN A 10 -10.79 -24.63 0.24
N ASP A 11 -10.86 -25.76 0.93
CA ASP A 11 -11.62 -25.91 2.17
C ASP A 11 -11.04 -25.14 3.36
N THR A 12 -9.77 -24.75 3.30
CA THR A 12 -9.03 -24.15 4.42
C THR A 12 -8.70 -22.67 4.23
N ILE A 13 -8.63 -22.18 2.98
CA ILE A 13 -8.24 -20.80 2.67
C ILE A 13 -8.82 -20.35 1.33
N ALA A 14 -9.18 -19.07 1.24
CA ALA A 14 -9.41 -18.35 0.00
C ALA A 14 -8.35 -17.28 -0.22
N ILE A 15 -7.77 -17.25 -1.40
CA ILE A 15 -6.76 -16.30 -1.86
C ILE A 15 -7.44 -15.33 -2.83
N THR A 16 -7.28 -14.03 -2.57
CA THR A 16 -7.71 -12.97 -3.49
C THR A 16 -6.49 -12.31 -4.11
N PHE A 17 -6.49 -12.18 -5.43
CA PHE A 17 -5.44 -11.51 -6.19
C PHE A 17 -6.00 -10.29 -6.93
N ALA A 18 -5.35 -9.15 -6.73
CA ALA A 18 -5.66 -7.85 -7.29
C ALA A 18 -4.55 -7.46 -8.29
N PRO A 19 -4.71 -7.73 -9.60
CA PRO A 19 -3.61 -7.63 -10.56
C PRO A 19 -3.10 -6.21 -10.76
N ALA A 20 -3.97 -5.20 -10.67
CA ALA A 20 -3.60 -3.80 -10.90
C ALA A 20 -2.69 -3.26 -9.78
N ARG A 21 -2.73 -3.88 -8.59
CA ARG A 21 -1.86 -3.57 -7.45
C ARG A 21 -0.56 -4.38 -7.42
N CYS A 22 -0.37 -5.37 -8.28
CA CYS A 22 0.81 -6.21 -8.25
C CYS A 22 2.04 -5.46 -8.79
N ILE A 23 3.03 -5.22 -7.92
CA ILE A 23 4.32 -4.63 -8.32
C ILE A 23 5.37 -5.67 -8.71
N HIS A 24 4.98 -6.94 -8.90
CA HIS A 24 5.88 -8.04 -9.28
C HIS A 24 7.16 -8.13 -8.44
N ALA A 25 7.07 -7.90 -7.12
CA ALA A 25 8.19 -8.04 -6.18
C ALA A 25 8.70 -9.49 -6.04
N ALA A 26 8.02 -10.45 -6.70
CA ALA A 26 8.36 -11.88 -6.72
C ALA A 26 8.40 -12.56 -5.34
N GLU A 27 7.88 -11.93 -4.29
CA GLU A 27 7.85 -12.52 -2.95
C GLU A 27 7.03 -13.80 -2.92
N CYS A 28 5.84 -13.82 -3.56
CA CYS A 28 5.01 -15.01 -3.57
C CYS A 28 5.66 -16.19 -4.31
N GLY A 29 6.08 -15.98 -5.56
CA GLY A 29 6.65 -17.05 -6.39
C GLY A 29 8.00 -17.57 -5.89
N ARG A 30 8.87 -16.69 -5.35
CA ARG A 30 10.17 -17.14 -4.80
C ARG A 30 10.04 -17.91 -3.49
N ASN A 31 9.03 -17.59 -2.66
CA ASN A 31 8.87 -18.22 -1.35
C ASN A 31 7.97 -19.46 -1.39
N LEU A 32 7.04 -19.59 -2.35
CA LEU A 32 6.10 -20.71 -2.42
C LEU A 32 5.62 -21.00 -3.85
N SER A 33 6.55 -21.41 -4.72
CA SER A 33 6.27 -21.72 -6.13
C SER A 33 5.30 -22.89 -6.34
N ALA A 34 5.11 -23.76 -5.35
CA ALA A 34 4.08 -24.81 -5.40
C ALA A 34 2.66 -24.22 -5.47
N VAL A 35 2.46 -23.01 -4.93
CA VAL A 35 1.17 -22.29 -4.92
C VAL A 35 1.17 -21.15 -5.95
N PHE A 36 2.25 -20.39 -6.04
CA PHE A 36 2.35 -19.18 -6.89
C PHE A 36 3.35 -19.40 -8.03
N ASP A 37 2.86 -19.78 -9.19
CA ASP A 37 3.69 -20.18 -10.33
C ASP A 37 3.27 -19.41 -11.59
N ALA A 38 4.10 -18.44 -11.99
CA ALA A 38 3.83 -17.57 -13.14
C ALA A 38 3.79 -18.32 -14.48
N GLU A 39 4.30 -19.56 -14.55
CA GLU A 39 4.29 -20.38 -15.77
C GLU A 39 3.01 -21.22 -15.91
N LYS A 40 2.23 -21.36 -14.83
CA LYS A 40 1.00 -22.17 -14.81
C LYS A 40 -0.27 -21.36 -15.08
N LYS A 41 -1.32 -22.08 -15.49
CA LYS A 41 -2.68 -21.57 -15.65
C LYS A 41 -3.69 -22.55 -15.01
N PRO A 42 -4.34 -22.20 -13.89
CA PRO A 42 -4.15 -20.96 -13.13
C PRO A 42 -2.75 -20.86 -12.51
N TRP A 43 -2.26 -19.63 -12.32
CA TRP A 43 -0.95 -19.36 -11.71
C TRP A 43 -0.98 -19.44 -10.17
N ILE A 44 -2.18 -19.52 -9.59
CA ILE A 44 -2.41 -19.71 -8.15
C ILE A 44 -3.10 -21.06 -7.99
N ASP A 45 -2.44 -21.98 -7.27
CA ASP A 45 -3.01 -23.25 -6.84
C ASP A 45 -3.17 -23.26 -5.30
N PRO A 46 -4.38 -23.06 -4.77
CA PRO A 46 -4.61 -23.05 -3.33
C PRO A 46 -4.34 -24.41 -2.66
N ASN A 47 -4.19 -25.50 -3.43
CA ASN A 47 -3.86 -26.83 -2.91
C ASN A 47 -2.35 -27.13 -2.91
N GLY A 48 -1.52 -26.22 -3.42
CA GLY A 48 -0.07 -26.42 -3.51
C GLY A 48 0.66 -26.44 -2.17
N ALA A 49 0.03 -25.98 -1.08
CA ALA A 49 0.59 -26.00 0.27
C ALA A 49 -0.50 -25.88 1.35
N ALA A 50 -0.12 -26.04 2.62
CA ALA A 50 -0.98 -25.78 3.76
C ALA A 50 -1.35 -24.29 3.88
N ALA A 51 -2.54 -23.99 4.43
CA ALA A 51 -3.05 -22.62 4.59
C ALA A 51 -2.09 -21.69 5.33
N ASP A 52 -1.35 -22.18 6.34
CA ASP A 52 -0.38 -21.38 7.08
C ASP A 52 0.78 -20.92 6.18
N ALA A 53 1.35 -21.82 5.37
CA ALA A 53 2.43 -21.48 4.45
C ALA A 53 1.98 -20.48 3.38
N ILE A 54 0.73 -20.61 2.92
CA ILE A 54 0.09 -19.66 2.00
C ILE A 54 -0.04 -18.29 2.67
N ALA A 55 -0.61 -18.24 3.88
CA ALA A 55 -0.80 -17.01 4.64
C ALA A 55 0.54 -16.28 4.90
N ASP A 56 1.54 -16.99 5.40
CA ASP A 56 2.89 -16.45 5.68
C ASP A 56 3.56 -15.90 4.42
N THR A 57 3.34 -16.57 3.27
CA THR A 57 3.86 -16.12 1.99
C THR A 57 3.13 -14.86 1.51
N ILE A 58 1.81 -14.79 1.69
CA ILE A 58 1.02 -13.62 1.31
C ILE A 58 1.43 -12.40 2.13
N HIS A 59 1.72 -12.52 3.44
CA HIS A 59 2.19 -11.41 4.31
C HIS A 59 3.41 -10.67 3.75
N LYS A 60 4.28 -11.39 3.01
CA LYS A 60 5.48 -10.85 2.38
C LYS A 60 5.17 -9.94 1.19
N CYS A 61 4.00 -10.05 0.55
CA CYS A 61 3.59 -9.19 -0.56
C CYS A 61 3.62 -7.71 -0.14
N PRO A 62 4.47 -6.83 -0.72
CA PRO A 62 4.57 -5.44 -0.26
C PRO A 62 3.39 -4.55 -0.68
N SER A 63 2.64 -4.94 -1.71
CA SER A 63 1.58 -4.10 -2.27
C SER A 63 0.17 -4.43 -1.79
N GLY A 64 0.01 -5.53 -1.06
CA GLY A 64 -1.31 -6.06 -0.68
C GLY A 64 -2.11 -6.58 -1.88
N ALA A 65 -1.45 -6.83 -3.02
CA ALA A 65 -2.10 -7.40 -4.21
C ALA A 65 -2.59 -8.83 -3.96
N LEU A 66 -1.95 -9.55 -3.04
CA LEU A 66 -2.44 -10.82 -2.53
C LEU A 66 -2.99 -10.60 -1.12
N GLN A 67 -4.18 -11.14 -0.88
CA GLN A 67 -4.85 -11.20 0.41
C GLN A 67 -5.44 -12.60 0.59
N TYR A 68 -5.79 -12.96 1.82
CA TYR A 68 -6.47 -14.23 2.08
C TYR A 68 -7.57 -14.10 3.13
N GLU A 69 -8.43 -15.10 3.14
CA GLU A 69 -9.47 -15.37 4.13
C GLU A 69 -9.31 -16.83 4.59
N ARG A 70 -9.21 -17.07 5.90
CA ARG A 70 -9.12 -18.40 6.50
C ARG A 70 -10.51 -19.01 6.62
N LYS A 71 -10.64 -20.26 6.19
CA LYS A 71 -11.88 -21.05 6.28
C LYS A 71 -11.81 -22.15 7.35
N ASP A 72 -10.64 -22.33 7.94
CA ASP A 72 -10.36 -23.33 8.97
C ASP A 72 -10.49 -22.79 10.41
N GLY A 73 -11.09 -21.60 10.57
CA GLY A 73 -11.32 -20.95 11.87
C GLY A 73 -10.09 -20.27 12.48
N ARG A 74 -8.94 -20.28 11.80
CA ARG A 74 -7.79 -19.45 12.19
C ARG A 74 -8.02 -17.98 11.78
N PRO A 75 -7.32 -17.02 12.40
CA PRO A 75 -7.50 -15.61 12.07
C PRO A 75 -6.95 -15.24 10.69
N ASP A 76 -7.59 -14.26 10.06
CA ASP A 76 -7.08 -13.56 8.88
C ASP A 76 -5.84 -12.71 9.22
N GLU A 77 -5.29 -12.05 8.20
CA GLU A 77 -4.18 -11.13 8.42
C GLU A 77 -4.62 -9.93 9.27
N ALA A 78 -4.03 -9.82 10.47
CA ALA A 78 -4.21 -8.66 11.32
C ALA A 78 -3.32 -7.49 10.84
N PRO A 79 -3.78 -6.24 10.96
CA PRO A 79 -2.92 -5.07 10.76
C PRO A 79 -1.69 -5.10 11.66
N ALA A 80 -0.58 -4.54 11.17
CA ALA A 80 0.58 -4.30 12.02
C ALA A 80 0.19 -3.38 13.20
N GLY A 81 0.77 -3.61 14.38
CA GLY A 81 0.47 -2.82 15.60
C GLY A 81 0.82 -1.33 15.50
N ARG A 82 1.46 -0.90 14.41
CA ARG A 82 1.80 0.48 14.10
C ARG A 82 1.69 0.72 12.60
N ASN A 83 1.11 1.86 12.21
CA ASN A 83 1.17 2.30 10.82
C ASN A 83 2.56 2.84 10.48
N THR A 84 3.13 2.40 9.37
CA THR A 84 4.46 2.79 8.92
C THR A 84 4.43 3.26 7.47
N VAL A 85 5.23 4.27 7.18
CA VAL A 85 5.41 4.84 5.83
C VAL A 85 6.89 4.81 5.49
N ARG A 86 7.24 4.19 4.36
CA ARG A 86 8.63 4.03 3.92
C ARG A 86 8.79 4.37 2.45
N ALA A 87 9.66 5.32 2.14
CA ALA A 87 9.99 5.64 0.75
C ALA A 87 11.18 4.78 0.28
N VAL A 88 11.03 4.09 -0.84
CA VAL A 88 12.10 3.30 -1.45
C VAL A 88 12.89 4.16 -2.43
N LYS A 89 14.22 4.11 -2.40
CA LYS A 89 15.07 4.81 -3.39
C LYS A 89 14.59 4.49 -4.81
N ASN A 90 14.37 5.54 -5.61
CA ASN A 90 13.88 5.45 -6.99
C ASN A 90 12.55 4.68 -7.18
N GLY A 91 11.86 4.35 -6.08
CA GLY A 91 10.71 3.46 -6.09
C GLY A 91 9.48 4.03 -5.40
N PRO A 92 8.52 3.16 -5.05
CA PRO A 92 7.24 3.55 -4.46
C PRO A 92 7.37 4.01 -3.00
N VAL A 93 6.24 4.44 -2.45
CA VAL A 93 6.04 4.55 -1.00
C VAL A 93 5.31 3.30 -0.52
N TYR A 94 5.90 2.56 0.41
CA TYR A 94 5.21 1.49 1.11
C TYR A 94 4.51 2.04 2.34
N VAL A 95 3.26 1.64 2.51
CA VAL A 95 2.50 1.92 3.72
C VAL A 95 2.00 0.59 4.28
N ARG A 96 2.23 0.32 5.57
CA ARG A 96 1.76 -0.88 6.27
C ARG A 96 1.06 -0.48 7.56
N GLY A 97 0.01 -1.16 7.96
CA GLY A 97 -0.76 -0.82 9.18
C GLY A 97 -2.25 -1.10 9.03
N ASN A 98 -3.11 -0.48 9.83
CA ASN A 98 -4.56 -0.54 9.67
C ASN A 98 -5.01 0.59 8.73
N LEU A 99 -5.14 0.29 7.42
CA LEU A 99 -5.31 1.32 6.39
C LEU A 99 -6.76 1.45 5.96
N GLU A 100 -7.30 2.68 6.02
CA GLU A 100 -8.59 3.05 5.43
C GLU A 100 -8.32 3.98 4.24
N ILE A 101 -8.62 3.54 3.02
CA ILE A 101 -8.51 4.39 1.83
C ILE A 101 -9.88 5.00 1.55
N LEU A 102 -9.93 6.31 1.36
CA LEU A 102 -11.17 7.06 1.13
C LEU A 102 -11.12 7.82 -0.20
N ASN A 103 -12.26 7.98 -0.87
CA ASN A 103 -12.39 8.88 -2.00
C ASN A 103 -12.38 10.36 -1.54
N ALA A 104 -12.50 11.30 -2.48
CA ALA A 104 -12.50 12.73 -2.18
C ALA A 104 -13.71 13.18 -1.33
N ASP A 105 -14.84 12.47 -1.43
CA ASP A 105 -16.07 12.75 -0.69
C ASP A 105 -16.00 12.22 0.77
N GLY A 106 -15.00 11.40 1.07
CA GLY A 106 -14.81 10.79 2.39
C GLY A 106 -15.44 9.41 2.55
N ASP A 107 -15.93 8.79 1.48
CA ASP A 107 -16.41 7.41 1.50
C ASP A 107 -15.24 6.44 1.55
N LEU A 108 -15.37 5.42 2.41
CA LEU A 108 -14.42 4.31 2.47
C LEU A 108 -14.48 3.51 1.16
N VAL A 109 -13.36 3.48 0.42
CA VAL A 109 -13.25 2.71 -0.83
C VAL A 109 -12.57 1.36 -0.61
N HIS A 110 -11.66 1.24 0.36
CA HIS A 110 -10.90 0.02 0.59
C HIS A 110 -10.26 -0.03 1.98
N ARG A 111 -10.17 -1.22 2.57
CA ARG A 111 -9.39 -1.51 3.78
C ARG A 111 -8.22 -2.41 3.44
N ASP A 112 -7.04 -2.13 3.98
CA ASP A 112 -5.87 -2.98 3.74
C ASP A 112 -4.91 -3.00 4.93
N THR A 113 -4.05 -4.02 4.96
CA THR A 113 -2.92 -4.07 5.89
C THR A 113 -1.64 -3.50 5.29
N ARG A 114 -1.57 -3.38 3.96
CA ARG A 114 -0.43 -2.81 3.24
C ARG A 114 -0.76 -2.35 1.82
N VAL A 115 -0.10 -1.28 1.39
CA VAL A 115 -0.18 -0.75 0.01
C VAL A 115 1.17 -0.27 -0.48
N SER A 116 1.33 -0.29 -1.81
CA SER A 116 2.44 0.38 -2.50
C SER A 116 1.87 1.53 -3.33
N LEU A 117 2.27 2.75 -3.00
CA LEU A 117 1.74 3.98 -3.61
C LEU A 117 2.72 4.54 -4.63
N CYS A 118 2.16 5.12 -5.70
CA CYS A 118 2.94 5.82 -6.72
C CYS A 118 3.65 7.03 -6.11
N ARG A 119 4.96 7.14 -6.37
CA ARG A 119 5.78 8.30 -5.99
C ARG A 119 6.26 9.12 -7.20
N CYS A 120 6.33 8.49 -8.37
CA CYS A 120 6.84 9.12 -9.60
C CYS A 120 5.82 10.04 -10.27
N GLY A 121 4.51 9.79 -10.11
CA GLY A 121 3.43 10.55 -10.74
C GLY A 121 2.88 9.95 -12.03
N ASP A 122 3.47 8.88 -12.56
CA ASP A 122 3.15 8.37 -13.90
C ASP A 122 2.39 7.05 -13.91
N SER A 123 2.09 6.49 -12.73
CA SER A 123 1.33 5.24 -12.64
C SER A 123 -0.01 5.32 -13.38
N LYS A 124 -0.36 4.25 -14.08
CA LYS A 124 -1.66 4.06 -14.75
C LYS A 124 -2.72 3.51 -13.78
N HIS A 125 -2.31 3.08 -12.59
CA HIS A 125 -3.19 2.54 -11.53
C HIS A 125 -3.16 3.40 -10.25
N LYS A 126 -3.06 4.73 -10.39
CA LYS A 126 -3.08 5.65 -9.25
C LYS A 126 -4.27 5.36 -8.32
N PRO A 127 -4.09 5.45 -7.00
CA PRO A 127 -2.90 5.93 -6.28
C PRO A 127 -1.78 4.89 -6.14
N PHE A 128 -1.98 3.66 -6.61
CA PHE A 128 -1.04 2.57 -6.42
C PHE A 128 0.15 2.66 -7.36
N CYS A 129 1.24 1.99 -7.01
CA CYS A 129 2.38 1.79 -7.89
C CYS A 129 2.12 0.59 -8.82
N ASP A 130 2.48 0.73 -10.09
CA ASP A 130 2.42 -0.27 -11.15
C ASP A 130 3.77 -0.44 -11.88
N ASN A 131 4.86 -0.03 -11.22
CA ASN A 131 6.24 -0.06 -11.73
C ASN A 131 6.59 0.87 -12.89
N THR A 132 5.70 1.77 -13.33
CA THR A 132 6.04 2.78 -14.36
C THR A 132 7.28 3.61 -14.00
N HIS A 133 7.59 3.77 -12.70
CA HIS A 133 8.81 4.44 -12.24
C HIS A 133 10.13 3.84 -12.77
N ILE A 134 10.14 2.55 -13.16
CA ILE A 134 11.31 1.89 -13.75
C ILE A 134 11.52 2.38 -15.18
N GLU A 135 10.45 2.37 -15.99
CA GLU A 135 10.46 2.82 -17.38
C GLU A 135 10.80 4.31 -17.48
N GLU A 136 10.20 5.12 -16.61
CA GLU A 136 10.43 6.57 -16.50
C GLU A 136 11.75 6.94 -15.82
N LYS A 137 12.55 5.95 -15.40
CA LYS A 137 13.85 6.14 -14.72
C LYS A 137 13.76 7.14 -13.55
N PHE A 138 12.70 7.02 -12.77
CA PHE A 138 12.42 7.93 -11.66
C PHE A 138 13.59 7.95 -10.67
N ALA A 139 14.07 9.16 -10.36
CA ALA A 139 15.16 9.38 -9.42
C ALA A 139 14.69 10.16 -8.20
N ALA A 140 14.76 9.54 -7.02
CA ALA A 140 14.53 10.20 -5.75
C ALA A 140 15.16 9.39 -4.60
N PRO A 141 15.73 10.05 -3.59
CA PRO A 141 16.38 9.37 -2.48
C PRO A 141 15.43 8.42 -1.72
N ALA A 142 16.02 7.46 -1.01
CA ALA A 142 15.37 6.78 0.10
C ALA A 142 15.39 7.69 1.34
N GLY A 143 14.57 7.37 2.33
CA GLY A 143 14.45 8.21 3.53
C GLY A 143 13.70 9.52 3.26
N MET A 144 13.35 10.21 4.33
CA MET A 144 12.67 11.50 4.27
C MET A 144 13.52 12.51 5.02
N ALA A 145 13.72 13.70 4.46
CA ALA A 145 14.36 14.79 5.21
C ALA A 145 13.45 15.18 6.37
N ASP A 146 14.07 15.42 7.53
CA ASP A 146 13.42 15.74 8.79
C ASP A 146 12.33 16.82 8.57
N ARG A 147 11.06 16.44 8.75
CA ARG A 147 10.01 17.43 9.00
C ARG A 147 9.89 17.55 10.50
N GLU A 148 10.07 18.76 11.00
CA GLU A 148 9.59 19.13 12.33
C GLU A 148 8.10 18.78 12.40
N SER A 149 7.73 18.02 13.42
CA SER A 149 6.39 17.45 13.59
C SER A 149 5.34 18.54 13.44
N ALA A 150 4.45 18.42 12.44
CA ALA A 150 3.28 19.30 12.37
C ALA A 150 2.44 19.04 13.63
N PRO A 151 1.96 20.08 14.34
CA PRO A 151 1.21 19.91 15.58
C PRO A 151 -0.06 19.09 15.34
N GLY A 152 -0.27 18.12 16.22
CA GLY A 152 -1.34 17.13 16.14
C GLY A 152 -2.74 17.74 16.21
N SER A 153 -3.70 17.05 15.63
CA SER A 153 -5.10 17.25 16.00
C SER A 153 -5.84 15.93 15.91
N ALA A 154 -6.76 15.78 16.88
CA ALA A 154 -7.54 14.60 17.23
C ALA A 154 -8.04 13.72 16.07
N SER A 155 -8.16 12.43 16.40
CA SER A 155 -8.83 11.37 15.64
C SER A 155 -10.15 11.85 15.04
N ALA A 156 -10.32 11.64 13.73
CA ALA A 156 -11.56 11.96 13.04
C ALA A 156 -12.71 11.05 13.56
N PRO A 157 -13.96 11.53 13.64
CA PRO A 157 -15.10 10.72 14.05
C PRO A 157 -15.23 9.45 13.20
N GLY A 158 -15.51 8.32 13.86
CA GLY A 158 -15.82 7.03 13.22
C GLY A 158 -14.64 6.21 12.69
N SER A 159 -13.38 6.55 13.02
CA SER A 159 -12.22 5.71 12.66
C SER A 159 -12.07 4.56 13.64
N GLU A 160 -11.68 3.38 13.16
CA GLU A 160 -11.17 2.36 14.08
C GLU A 160 -9.96 2.91 14.86
N PRO A 161 -9.86 2.64 16.17
CA PRO A 161 -8.71 3.06 16.97
C PRO A 161 -7.40 2.60 16.31
N GLY A 162 -6.50 3.56 16.04
CA GLY A 162 -5.21 3.27 15.41
C GLY A 162 -5.23 3.12 13.89
N ALA A 163 -6.35 3.32 13.21
CA ALA A 163 -6.39 3.34 11.75
C ALA A 163 -5.67 4.57 11.16
N LEU A 164 -4.97 4.38 10.03
CA LEU A 164 -4.46 5.44 9.18
C LEU A 164 -5.43 5.65 8.01
N ARG A 165 -6.16 6.76 8.06
CA ARG A 165 -7.03 7.22 6.98
C ARG A 165 -6.21 7.88 5.88
N MET A 166 -6.47 7.48 4.65
CA MET A 166 -5.77 7.89 3.44
C MET A 166 -6.79 8.38 2.40
N THR A 167 -7.12 9.68 2.46
CA THR A 167 -8.12 10.31 1.58
C THR A 167 -7.49 10.75 0.27
N LEU A 168 -8.04 10.30 -0.85
CA LEU A 168 -7.61 10.68 -2.19
C LEU A 168 -8.25 12.03 -2.54
N ALA A 169 -7.56 13.14 -2.27
CA ALA A 169 -8.08 14.46 -2.57
C ALA A 169 -8.19 14.68 -4.08
N LEU A 170 -9.32 15.22 -4.55
CA LEU A 170 -9.55 15.58 -5.94
C LEU A 170 -8.43 16.49 -6.46
N ASN A 171 -7.79 16.13 -7.58
CA ASN A 171 -6.63 16.84 -8.15
C ASN A 171 -5.51 17.13 -7.13
N GLY A 172 -5.45 16.34 -6.07
CA GLY A 172 -4.65 16.63 -4.88
C GLY A 172 -3.85 15.44 -4.37
N PRO A 173 -3.17 15.64 -3.23
CA PRO A 173 -2.37 14.60 -2.58
C PRO A 173 -3.23 13.51 -1.95
N ILE A 174 -2.57 12.49 -1.41
CA ILE A 174 -3.21 11.56 -0.48
C ILE A 174 -3.10 12.16 0.92
N LEU A 175 -4.21 12.59 1.50
CA LEU A 175 -4.25 13.15 2.85
C LEU A 175 -4.25 12.01 3.87
N MET A 176 -3.29 12.05 4.78
CA MET A 176 -3.13 11.08 5.85
C MET A 176 -3.65 11.65 7.17
N SER A 177 -4.47 10.88 7.88
CA SER A 177 -5.00 11.22 9.21
C SER A 177 -5.04 9.99 10.09
N GLY A 178 -4.46 10.06 11.29
CA GLY A 178 -4.25 8.94 12.20
C GLY A 178 -2.77 8.66 12.44
N PRO A 179 -2.40 7.93 13.50
CA PRO A 179 -1.01 7.79 13.93
C PRO A 179 -0.19 6.96 12.95
N TYR A 180 0.97 7.46 12.51
CA TYR A 180 1.93 6.70 11.72
C TYR A 180 3.38 7.10 12.03
N ALA A 181 4.31 6.18 11.77
CA ALA A 181 5.74 6.42 11.81
C ALA A 181 6.32 6.42 10.40
N VAL A 182 7.19 7.38 10.11
CA VAL A 182 8.09 7.30 8.97
C VAL A 182 9.30 6.49 9.37
N ILE A 183 9.65 5.49 8.56
CA ILE A 183 10.81 4.62 8.80
C ILE A 183 11.77 4.65 7.61
N ASP A 184 13.05 4.37 7.88
CA ASP A 184 14.05 4.11 6.84
C ASP A 184 13.99 2.64 6.35
N ASP A 185 14.96 2.23 5.54
CA ASP A 185 15.07 0.88 4.99
C ASP A 185 15.45 -0.19 6.02
N GLU A 186 16.06 0.19 7.14
CA GLU A 186 16.37 -0.70 8.27
C GLU A 186 15.19 -0.81 9.25
N GLY A 187 14.15 0.01 9.07
CA GLY A 187 12.98 0.05 9.94
C GLY A 187 13.14 0.97 11.15
N LYS A 188 14.21 1.76 11.21
CA LYS A 188 14.39 2.79 12.24
C LYS A 188 13.36 3.90 12.02
N VAL A 189 12.69 4.28 13.09
CA VAL A 189 11.77 5.43 13.09
C VAL A 189 12.57 6.71 12.89
N LEU A 190 12.25 7.44 11.83
CA LEU A 190 12.78 8.77 11.55
C LEU A 190 11.96 9.83 12.31
N PHE A 191 10.63 9.76 12.20
CA PHE A 191 9.69 10.58 12.97
C PHE A 191 8.29 9.97 12.99
N GLU A 192 7.44 10.51 13.86
CA GLU A 192 6.03 10.12 13.98
C GLU A 192 5.12 11.32 13.70
N SER A 193 3.92 11.05 13.19
CA SER A 193 2.91 12.07 12.98
C SER A 193 1.50 11.48 12.98
N GLU A 194 0.51 12.35 13.08
CA GLU A 194 -0.90 12.00 12.95
C GLU A 194 -1.54 12.58 11.69
N LYS A 195 -0.82 13.48 11.00
CA LYS A 195 -1.31 14.17 9.81
C LYS A 195 -0.20 14.36 8.79
N GLY A 196 -0.53 14.14 7.53
CA GLY A 196 0.40 14.37 6.44
C GLY A 196 -0.28 14.41 5.09
N ALA A 197 0.48 14.71 4.06
CA ALA A 197 0.00 14.65 2.68
C ALA A 197 1.07 14.01 1.81
N LEU A 198 0.79 12.86 1.22
CA LEU A 198 1.69 12.21 0.26
C LEU A 198 1.46 12.77 -1.15
N CYS A 199 2.55 13.04 -1.85
CA CYS A 199 2.53 13.49 -3.23
C CYS A 199 1.91 12.40 -4.12
N ARG A 200 0.89 12.79 -4.90
CA ARG A 200 0.23 11.92 -5.91
C ARG A 200 0.59 12.32 -7.34
N CYS A 201 1.00 13.57 -7.56
CA CYS A 201 1.27 14.13 -8.89
C CYS A 201 2.70 13.89 -9.41
N GLY A 202 3.63 13.46 -8.56
CA GLY A 202 5.03 13.26 -8.94
C GLY A 202 5.88 14.53 -9.10
N LYS A 203 5.31 15.73 -8.95
CA LYS A 203 6.03 17.01 -9.16
C LYS A 203 6.57 17.66 -7.90
N SER A 204 6.28 17.12 -6.71
CA SER A 204 6.82 17.64 -5.45
C SER A 204 8.35 17.63 -5.43
N SER A 205 8.96 18.70 -4.93
CA SER A 205 10.40 18.77 -4.60
C SER A 205 10.70 18.17 -3.22
N ASN A 206 9.66 17.94 -2.41
CA ASN A 206 9.75 17.36 -1.06
C ASN A 206 9.18 15.94 -1.00
N LYS A 207 9.48 15.11 -2.00
CA LYS A 207 8.98 13.72 -2.05
C LYS A 207 9.46 12.93 -0.82
N PRO A 208 8.62 12.03 -0.27
CA PRO A 208 7.32 11.60 -0.79
C PRO A 208 6.15 12.52 -0.42
N PHE A 209 6.38 13.61 0.31
CA PHE A 209 5.32 14.51 0.74
C PHE A 209 4.89 15.49 -0.33
N CYS A 210 3.67 15.98 -0.20
CA CYS A 210 3.15 17.06 -1.02
C CYS A 210 3.68 18.41 -0.53
N ASP A 211 4.05 19.26 -1.49
CA ASP A 211 4.47 20.65 -1.30
C ASP A 211 3.55 21.65 -2.05
N GLY A 212 2.48 21.15 -2.69
CA GLY A 212 1.54 21.96 -3.45
C GLY A 212 1.77 21.98 -4.96
N ALA A 213 2.81 21.32 -5.49
CA ALA A 213 3.11 21.32 -6.93
C ALA A 213 1.94 20.86 -7.83
N HIS A 214 1.02 20.03 -7.31
CA HIS A 214 -0.18 19.60 -8.03
C HIS A 214 -1.09 20.77 -8.49
N LYS A 215 -1.05 21.91 -7.80
CA LYS A 215 -1.84 23.10 -8.15
C LYS A 215 -1.45 23.71 -9.51
N GLN A 216 -0.33 23.29 -10.08
CA GLN A 216 0.15 23.72 -11.40
C GLN A 216 -0.47 22.90 -12.54
N GLY A 217 -1.78 22.68 -12.48
CA GLY A 217 -2.54 22.04 -13.55
C GLY A 217 -2.50 20.51 -13.59
N TRP A 218 -2.14 19.84 -12.47
CA TRP A 218 -2.28 18.39 -12.40
C TRP A 218 -3.74 18.01 -12.15
N THR A 219 -4.25 17.10 -12.98
CA THR A 219 -5.61 16.57 -12.85
C THR A 219 -5.58 15.09 -12.57
N ALA A 220 -6.33 14.66 -11.56
CA ALA A 220 -6.61 13.25 -11.29
C ALA A 220 -7.88 13.13 -10.47
N ASP A 221 -8.65 12.12 -10.83
CA ASP A 221 -9.86 11.69 -10.13
C ASP A 221 -9.60 11.39 -8.65
#